data_AF-X1MQD9-F1
#
_entry.id   AF-X1MQD9-F1
#
_cell.length_a   1.000
_cell.length_b   1.000
_cell.length_c   1.000
_cell.angle_alpha   90.00
_cell.angle_beta   90.00
_cell.angle_gamma   90.00
#
_symmetry.space_group_name_H-M   'P 1'
#
loop_
_entity.id
_entity.type
_entity.pdbx_description
1 polymer ?
#
loop_
_entity_poly.entity_id
_entity_poly.type
_entity_poly.pdbx_seq_one_letter_code
_entity_poly.pdbx_strand_id
1 'polypeptide(L)'
;MAIIITHPGSAHLDDFLSCCLVVNKSGNIKKIKRKEPNKAEIKDPTIWKLDVGEIFDPEINCFDHHQDDIDDECTLSLLLKYWGSWSIANEVHNWLKIVVINDTIGPEEVTKQLKISYKAMGALDSFVERTILDLFKKQKEIKKESLLFSLMEIIGQNFFALIDEYTTVMGEVKEKLEYKTINGVQSIFC
;
A
#
# COMPACT_ATOMS: atom_id res chain seq x y z
N MET A 1 -15.47 15.81 5.65
CA MET A 1 -15.82 14.38 5.55
C MET A 1 -15.44 13.95 4.15
N ALA A 2 -14.53 13.00 4.00
CA ALA A 2 -13.87 12.71 2.72
C ALA A 2 -14.36 11.39 2.09
N ILE A 3 -14.09 11.23 0.80
CA ILE A 3 -14.37 10.01 0.05
C ILE A 3 -13.13 9.58 -0.73
N ILE A 4 -13.09 8.31 -1.12
CA ILE A 4 -12.11 7.77 -2.07
C ILE A 4 -12.81 7.53 -3.41
N ILE A 5 -12.15 7.88 -4.51
CA ILE A 5 -12.44 7.43 -5.87
C ILE A 5 -11.25 6.58 -6.32
N THR A 6 -11.53 5.40 -6.86
CA THR A 6 -10.52 4.51 -7.45
C THR A 6 -11.05 3.90 -8.74
N HIS A 7 -10.18 3.35 -9.57
CA HIS A 7 -10.55 2.85 -10.88
C HIS A 7 -11.72 1.82 -10.84
N PRO A 8 -12.60 1.80 -11.84
CA PRO A 8 -13.70 0.83 -11.94
C PRO A 8 -13.27 -0.53 -12.51
N GLY A 9 -12.00 -0.65 -12.93
CA GLY A 9 -11.46 -1.77 -13.69
C GLY A 9 -11.29 -3.06 -12.90
N SER A 10 -10.39 -3.92 -13.38
CA SER A 10 -9.96 -5.07 -12.59
C SER A 10 -9.04 -4.56 -11.50
N ALA A 11 -9.49 -4.62 -10.24
CA ALA A 11 -8.66 -4.25 -9.11
C ALA A 11 -7.51 -5.23 -8.93
N HIS A 12 -6.30 -4.70 -8.78
CA HIS A 12 -5.12 -5.36 -8.28
C HIS A 12 -5.06 -5.23 -6.75
N LEU A 13 -4.02 -5.83 -6.17
CA LEU A 13 -3.86 -5.86 -4.72
C LEU A 13 -3.47 -4.48 -4.16
N ASP A 14 -2.68 -3.72 -4.90
CA ASP A 14 -2.26 -2.38 -4.51
C ASP A 14 -3.45 -1.40 -4.48
N ASP A 15 -4.42 -1.50 -5.39
CA ASP A 15 -5.68 -0.71 -5.36
C ASP A 15 -6.40 -0.86 -4.01
N PHE A 16 -6.61 -2.13 -3.64
CA PHE A 16 -7.33 -2.49 -2.44
C PHE A 16 -6.57 -2.05 -1.19
N LEU A 17 -5.26 -2.32 -1.14
CA LEU A 17 -4.42 -1.94 -0.01
C LEU A 17 -4.31 -0.41 0.12
N SER A 18 -4.14 0.31 -0.98
CA SER A 18 -4.12 1.78 -1.01
C SER A 18 -5.38 2.36 -0.37
N CYS A 19 -6.55 1.82 -0.74
CA CYS A 19 -7.81 2.20 -0.11
C CYS A 19 -7.82 1.88 1.39
N CYS A 20 -7.34 0.70 1.82
CA CYS A 20 -7.26 0.33 3.24
C CYS A 20 -6.38 1.31 4.03
N LEU A 21 -5.20 1.65 3.49
CA LEU A 21 -4.27 2.55 4.15
C LEU A 21 -4.84 3.97 4.29
N VAL A 22 -5.47 4.50 3.23
CA VAL A 22 -6.11 5.83 3.27
C VAL A 22 -7.31 5.86 4.22
N VAL A 23 -8.13 4.79 4.23
CA VAL A 23 -9.25 4.64 5.18
C VAL A 23 -8.76 4.75 6.62
N ASN A 24 -7.67 4.07 6.97
CA ASN A 24 -7.05 4.19 8.29
C ASN A 24 -6.45 5.58 8.51
N LYS A 25 -5.45 5.99 7.71
CA LYS A 25 -4.66 7.20 7.97
C LYS A 25 -5.47 8.50 7.94
N SER A 26 -6.48 8.60 7.09
CA SER A 26 -7.33 9.80 7.03
C SER A 26 -8.32 9.89 8.20
N GLY A 27 -8.76 8.75 8.76
CA GLY A 27 -9.71 8.66 9.87
C GLY A 27 -11.13 9.20 9.60
N ASN A 28 -11.36 9.86 8.46
CA ASN A 28 -12.61 10.58 8.14
C ASN A 28 -13.28 10.13 6.84
N ILE A 29 -12.78 9.06 6.21
CA ILE A 29 -13.38 8.44 5.02
C ILE A 29 -14.72 7.82 5.40
N LYS A 30 -15.75 8.06 4.59
CA LYS A 30 -17.08 7.45 4.78
C LYS A 30 -17.52 6.56 3.63
N LYS A 31 -16.83 6.67 2.49
CA LYS A 31 -17.28 6.08 1.25
C LYS A 31 -16.14 5.94 0.26
N ILE A 32 -16.17 4.84 -0.51
CA ILE A 32 -15.27 4.55 -1.62
C ILE A 32 -16.15 4.35 -2.85
N LYS A 33 -15.82 5.01 -3.96
CA LYS A 33 -16.49 4.87 -5.25
C LYS A 33 -15.51 4.29 -6.26
N ARG A 34 -15.92 3.24 -6.98
CA ARG A 34 -15.12 2.64 -8.05
C ARG A 34 -15.63 3.15 -9.39
N LYS A 35 -15.03 4.23 -9.91
CA LYS A 35 -15.44 4.97 -11.11
C LYS A 35 -14.35 5.95 -11.57
N GLU A 36 -14.44 6.39 -12.82
CA GLU A 36 -13.67 7.54 -13.30
C GLU A 36 -14.11 8.85 -12.60
N PRO A 37 -13.17 9.68 -12.14
CA PRO A 37 -13.46 11.02 -11.62
C PRO A 37 -13.76 11.97 -12.79
N ASN A 38 -14.67 12.92 -12.56
CA ASN A 38 -14.85 14.04 -13.48
C ASN A 38 -13.84 15.15 -13.20
N LYS A 39 -13.75 16.15 -14.09
CA LYS A 39 -12.79 17.27 -13.96
C LYS A 39 -12.89 18.07 -12.65
N ALA A 40 -14.07 18.13 -12.04
CA ALA A 40 -14.24 18.80 -10.74
C ALA A 40 -13.76 17.91 -9.60
N GLU A 41 -14.06 16.61 -9.65
CA GLU A 41 -13.59 15.63 -8.65
C GLU A 41 -12.06 15.48 -8.68
N ILE A 42 -11.43 15.54 -9.86
CA ILE A 42 -9.96 15.52 -9.99
C ILE A 42 -9.33 16.71 -9.24
N LYS A 43 -9.96 17.88 -9.26
CA LYS A 43 -9.42 19.10 -8.63
C LYS A 43 -9.83 19.28 -7.17
N ASP A 44 -10.66 18.40 -6.64
CA ASP A 44 -11.19 18.51 -5.28
C ASP A 44 -10.19 17.90 -4.28
N PRO A 45 -9.55 18.71 -3.41
CA PRO A 45 -8.58 18.20 -2.42
C PRO A 45 -9.27 17.43 -1.29
N THR A 46 -10.59 17.42 -1.20
CA THR A 46 -11.33 16.63 -0.19
C THR A 46 -11.62 15.19 -0.65
N ILE A 47 -11.31 14.88 -1.90
CA ILE A 47 -11.47 13.57 -2.52
C ILE A 47 -10.09 12.94 -2.69
N TRP A 48 -9.92 11.74 -2.17
CA TRP A 48 -8.76 10.91 -2.50
C TRP A 48 -9.01 10.22 -3.83
N LYS A 49 -8.11 10.38 -4.80
CA LYS A 49 -8.13 9.67 -6.07
C LYS A 49 -6.95 8.72 -6.08
N LEU A 50 -7.25 7.42 -6.10
CA LEU A 50 -6.27 6.35 -5.95
C LEU A 50 -6.33 5.48 -7.19
N ASP A 51 -5.21 5.35 -7.89
CA ASP A 51 -5.11 4.68 -9.20
C ASP A 51 -6.08 5.25 -10.23
N VAL A 52 -6.33 6.56 -10.20
CA VAL A 52 -7.26 7.18 -11.16
C VAL A 52 -7.01 8.68 -11.33
N GLY A 53 -7.16 9.16 -12.56
CA GLY A 53 -7.07 10.57 -12.93
C GLY A 53 -5.82 10.96 -13.70
N GLU A 54 -4.89 10.02 -13.95
CA GLU A 54 -3.65 10.18 -14.73
C GLU A 54 -2.73 11.30 -14.20
N ILE A 55 -2.81 11.56 -12.88
CA ILE A 55 -2.05 12.61 -12.20
C ILE A 55 -1.61 12.12 -10.82
N PHE A 56 -0.34 12.31 -10.53
CA PHE A 56 0.23 12.29 -9.18
C PHE A 56 0.35 13.73 -8.67
N ASP A 57 -0.48 14.08 -7.71
CA ASP A 57 -0.44 15.37 -7.02
C ASP A 57 -0.96 15.19 -5.58
N PRO A 58 -0.06 15.05 -4.60
CA PRO A 58 -0.43 14.92 -3.20
C PRO A 58 -1.22 16.11 -2.63
N GLU A 59 -1.03 17.34 -3.16
CA GLU A 59 -1.72 18.54 -2.65
C GLU A 59 -3.23 18.50 -2.89
N ILE A 60 -3.66 17.74 -3.89
CA ILE A 60 -5.07 17.49 -4.18
C ILE A 60 -5.48 16.05 -3.85
N ASN A 61 -4.66 15.27 -3.16
CA ASN A 61 -4.90 13.84 -2.88
C ASN A 61 -5.11 13.00 -4.16
N CYS A 62 -4.34 13.24 -5.23
CA CYS A 62 -4.32 12.41 -6.44
C CYS A 62 -3.07 11.54 -6.43
N PHE A 63 -3.25 10.23 -6.38
CA PHE A 63 -2.20 9.23 -6.37
C PHE A 63 -2.49 8.24 -7.50
N ASP A 64 -2.11 8.63 -8.71
CA ASP A 64 -2.12 7.80 -9.91
C ASP A 64 -0.68 7.69 -10.41
N HIS A 65 -0.33 6.53 -10.96
CA HIS A 65 1.03 6.21 -11.41
C HIS A 65 1.14 6.05 -12.94
N HIS A 66 0.05 6.25 -13.70
CA HIS A 66 0.02 6.06 -15.16
C HIS A 66 0.67 7.21 -15.97
N GLN A 67 1.66 7.91 -15.41
CA GLN A 67 2.42 8.94 -16.12
C GLN A 67 3.80 8.44 -16.52
N ASP A 68 4.29 8.88 -17.69
CA ASP A 68 5.56 8.42 -18.28
C ASP A 68 6.80 8.65 -17.40
N ASP A 69 6.73 9.54 -16.40
CA ASP A 69 7.82 9.88 -15.49
C ASP A 69 7.79 9.11 -14.15
N ILE A 70 6.76 8.31 -13.91
CA ILE A 70 6.60 7.48 -12.70
C ILE A 70 6.92 6.03 -13.06
N ASP A 71 8.21 5.76 -13.22
CA ASP A 71 8.71 4.40 -13.41
C ASP A 71 8.80 3.66 -12.06
N ASP A 72 8.42 2.39 -12.06
CA ASP A 72 8.55 1.44 -10.94
C ASP A 72 7.77 1.79 -9.64
N GLU A 73 6.75 2.64 -9.73
CA GLU A 73 5.83 2.95 -8.62
C GLU A 73 4.39 2.58 -8.96
N CYS A 74 3.66 2.06 -7.98
CA CYS A 74 2.21 1.97 -8.01
C CYS A 74 1.59 2.88 -6.94
N THR A 75 0.26 3.04 -6.98
CA THR A 75 -0.52 3.88 -6.05
C THR A 75 -0.16 3.62 -4.58
N LEU A 76 0.04 2.36 -4.21
CA LEU A 76 0.41 1.96 -2.84
C LEU A 76 1.76 2.53 -2.42
N SER A 77 2.76 2.45 -3.32
CA SER A 77 4.11 2.96 -3.04
C SER A 77 4.15 4.49 -3.00
N LEU A 78 3.38 5.18 -3.85
CA LEU A 78 3.25 6.64 -3.85
C LEU A 78 2.70 7.15 -2.52
N LEU A 79 1.64 6.51 -1.99
CA LEU A 79 1.06 6.83 -0.69
C LEU A 79 2.07 6.65 0.46
N LEU A 80 2.79 5.52 0.48
CA LEU A 80 3.79 5.25 1.52
C LEU A 80 4.97 6.21 1.45
N LYS A 81 5.40 6.62 0.25
CA LYS A 81 6.44 7.64 0.07
C LYS A 81 5.97 9.00 0.57
N TYR A 82 4.74 9.40 0.22
CA TYR A 82 4.13 10.63 0.70
C TYR A 82 4.06 10.69 2.24
N TRP A 83 3.74 9.58 2.91
CA TRP A 83 3.75 9.50 4.37
C TRP A 83 5.13 9.29 5.00
N GLY A 84 6.20 9.22 4.20
CA GLY A 84 7.56 8.95 4.69
C GLY A 84 7.74 7.54 5.28
N SER A 85 6.81 6.62 5.03
CA SER A 85 6.81 5.27 5.60
C SER A 85 7.35 4.20 4.65
N TRP A 86 7.63 4.53 3.38
CA TRP A 86 8.08 3.56 2.37
C TRP A 86 9.26 2.69 2.79
N SER A 87 10.32 3.30 3.37
CA SER A 87 11.53 2.57 3.75
C SER A 87 11.23 1.54 4.85
N ILE A 88 10.58 1.97 5.93
CA ILE A 88 10.27 1.10 7.06
C ILE A 88 9.19 0.07 6.70
N ALA A 89 8.22 0.45 5.87
CA ALA A 89 7.19 -0.46 5.40
C ALA A 89 7.77 -1.61 4.58
N ASN A 90 8.78 -1.37 3.72
CA ASN A 90 9.45 -2.46 2.98
C ASN A 90 10.31 -3.37 3.86
N GLU A 91 10.84 -2.85 4.96
CA GLU A 91 11.62 -3.63 5.92
C GLU A 91 10.72 -4.56 6.74
N VAL A 92 9.53 -4.07 7.13
CA VAL A 92 8.55 -4.83 7.91
C VAL A 92 7.74 -5.79 7.04
N HIS A 93 7.28 -5.30 5.89
CA HIS A 93 6.40 -6.01 4.96
C HIS A 93 7.19 -6.46 3.73
N ASN A 94 7.96 -7.54 3.86
CA ASN A 94 8.80 -8.06 2.77
C ASN A 94 8.05 -8.37 1.46
N TRP A 95 6.73 -8.60 1.55
CA TRP A 95 5.86 -8.81 0.39
C TRP A 95 5.54 -7.52 -0.38
N LEU A 96 5.72 -6.34 0.23
CA LEU A 96 5.31 -5.04 -0.33
C LEU A 96 5.99 -4.76 -1.68
N LYS A 97 7.31 -4.94 -1.75
CA LYS A 97 8.07 -4.75 -3.00
C LYS A 97 7.56 -5.65 -4.12
N ILE A 98 7.12 -6.87 -3.79
CA ILE A 98 6.58 -7.82 -4.78
C ILE A 98 5.24 -7.34 -5.32
N VAL A 99 4.38 -6.77 -4.46
CA VAL A 99 3.11 -6.17 -4.89
C VAL A 99 3.34 -5.02 -5.87
N VAL A 100 4.30 -4.14 -5.57
CA VAL A 100 4.65 -3.01 -6.45
C VAL A 100 5.15 -3.51 -7.81
N ILE A 101 6.14 -4.42 -7.84
CA ILE A 101 6.68 -4.95 -9.10
C ILE A 101 5.60 -5.67 -9.91
N ASN A 102 4.73 -6.45 -9.24
CA ASN A 102 3.68 -7.18 -9.91
C ASN A 102 2.67 -6.25 -10.59
N ASP A 103 2.42 -5.09 -10.01
CA ASP A 103 1.50 -4.11 -10.56
C ASP A 103 2.14 -3.30 -11.70
N THR A 104 3.40 -2.87 -11.53
CA THR A 104 4.07 -1.98 -12.51
C THR A 104 4.66 -2.71 -13.71
N ILE A 105 5.33 -3.86 -13.49
CA ILE A 105 6.05 -4.59 -14.54
C ILE A 105 5.37 -5.93 -14.87
N GLY A 106 4.61 -6.47 -13.92
CA GLY A 106 3.83 -7.69 -14.10
C GLY A 106 4.45 -8.95 -13.48
N PRO A 107 3.70 -10.06 -13.51
CA PRO A 107 4.07 -11.31 -12.84
C PRO A 107 5.32 -11.98 -13.43
N GLU A 108 5.65 -11.75 -14.71
CA GLU A 108 6.88 -12.26 -15.32
C GLU A 108 8.12 -11.78 -14.56
N GLU A 109 8.17 -10.49 -14.26
CA GLU A 109 9.32 -9.89 -13.60
C GLU A 109 9.45 -10.35 -12.14
N VAL A 110 8.32 -10.48 -11.45
CA VAL A 110 8.28 -11.07 -10.10
C VAL A 110 8.95 -12.45 -10.07
N THR A 111 8.59 -13.33 -11.01
CA THR A 111 9.16 -14.69 -11.06
C THR A 111 10.67 -14.68 -11.32
N LYS A 112 11.17 -13.78 -12.17
CA LYS A 112 12.61 -13.61 -12.44
C LYS A 112 13.36 -13.13 -11.21
N GLN A 113 12.88 -12.09 -10.53
CA GLN A 113 13.54 -11.53 -9.35
C GLN A 113 13.58 -12.51 -8.18
N LEU A 114 12.47 -13.24 -7.95
CA LEU A 114 12.37 -14.24 -6.90
C LEU A 114 13.04 -15.58 -7.29
N LYS A 115 13.42 -15.76 -8.56
CA LYS A 115 13.96 -17.02 -9.12
C LYS A 115 13.03 -18.20 -8.87
N ILE A 116 11.73 -17.99 -9.05
CA ILE A 116 10.69 -19.01 -8.88
C ILE A 116 9.96 -19.29 -10.20
N SER A 117 9.24 -20.41 -10.28
CA SER A 117 8.37 -20.70 -11.42
C SER A 117 6.97 -20.10 -11.24
N TYR A 118 6.24 -19.90 -12.33
CA TYR A 118 4.81 -19.58 -12.30
C TYR A 118 3.98 -20.56 -11.47
N LYS A 119 4.34 -21.85 -11.51
CA LYS A 119 3.68 -22.88 -10.71
C LYS A 119 3.88 -22.63 -9.21
N ALA A 120 5.08 -22.23 -8.81
CA ALA A 120 5.37 -21.89 -7.42
C ALA A 120 4.62 -20.63 -6.98
N MET A 121 4.60 -19.59 -7.81
CA MET A 121 3.83 -18.37 -7.54
C MET A 121 2.33 -18.66 -7.41
N GLY A 122 1.75 -19.45 -8.31
CA GLY A 122 0.35 -19.87 -8.23
C GLY A 122 0.04 -20.76 -7.02
N ALA A 123 1.02 -21.50 -6.48
CA ALA A 123 0.84 -22.28 -5.27
C ALA A 123 0.81 -21.42 -3.99
N LEU A 124 1.31 -20.19 -4.05
CA LEU A 124 1.26 -19.20 -2.97
C LEU A 124 0.04 -18.27 -3.09
N ASP A 125 -0.77 -18.45 -4.14
CA ASP A 125 -1.98 -17.65 -4.35
C ASP A 125 -2.98 -17.88 -3.22
N SER A 126 -3.29 -16.80 -2.48
CA SER A 126 -4.18 -16.88 -1.33
C SER A 126 -5.63 -16.83 -1.78
N PHE A 127 -6.36 -17.94 -1.59
CA PHE A 127 -7.81 -17.98 -1.88
C PHE A 127 -8.59 -16.92 -1.07
N VAL A 128 -8.16 -16.65 0.17
CA VAL A 128 -8.79 -15.63 1.03
C VAL A 128 -8.55 -14.23 0.46
N GLU A 129 -7.31 -13.91 0.09
CA GLU A 129 -6.98 -12.61 -0.52
C GLU A 129 -7.74 -12.41 -1.83
N ARG A 130 -7.72 -13.42 -2.72
CA ARG A 130 -8.44 -13.37 -3.99
C ARG A 130 -9.94 -13.18 -3.79
N THR A 131 -10.53 -13.83 -2.78
CA THR A 131 -11.95 -13.65 -2.45
C THR A 131 -12.25 -12.22 -2.01
N ILE A 132 -11.38 -11.61 -1.19
CA ILE A 132 -11.54 -10.22 -0.74
C ILE A 132 -11.41 -9.25 -1.93
N LEU A 133 -10.41 -9.46 -2.79
CA LEU A 133 -10.22 -8.66 -4.01
C LEU A 133 -11.43 -8.79 -4.95
N ASP A 134 -11.96 -9.99 -5.15
CA ASP A 134 -13.17 -10.21 -5.95
C ASP A 134 -14.40 -9.50 -5.37
N LEU A 135 -14.53 -9.48 -4.04
CA LEU A 135 -15.60 -8.73 -3.37
C LEU A 135 -15.45 -7.23 -3.62
N PHE A 136 -14.24 -6.69 -3.45
CA PHE A 136 -13.91 -5.29 -3.72
C PHE A 136 -14.20 -4.92 -5.18
N LYS A 137 -13.75 -5.75 -6.13
CA LYS A 137 -13.94 -5.58 -7.58
C LYS A 137 -15.42 -5.55 -8.01
N LYS A 138 -16.31 -6.24 -7.29
CA LYS A 138 -17.74 -6.27 -7.60
C LYS A 138 -18.50 -5.05 -7.09
N GLN A 139 -17.93 -4.29 -6.15
CA GLN A 139 -18.59 -3.09 -5.62
C GLN A 139 -18.37 -1.90 -6.55
N LYS A 140 -19.46 -1.19 -6.86
CA LYS A 140 -19.38 0.18 -7.42
C LYS A 140 -19.18 1.22 -6.32
N GLU A 141 -19.63 0.89 -5.11
CA GLU A 141 -19.66 1.78 -3.97
C GLU A 141 -19.53 0.96 -2.68
N ILE A 142 -18.65 1.40 -1.77
CA ILE A 142 -18.43 0.80 -0.46
C ILE A 142 -18.69 1.91 0.57
N LYS A 143 -19.61 1.68 1.51
CA LYS A 143 -19.98 2.64 2.56
C LYS A 143 -19.41 2.21 3.90
N LYS A 144 -19.20 3.16 4.82
CA LYS A 144 -18.63 2.90 6.16
C LYS A 144 -19.39 1.82 6.94
N GLU A 145 -20.68 1.69 6.73
CA GLU A 145 -21.54 0.72 7.41
C GLU A 145 -21.41 -0.71 6.84
N SER A 146 -20.68 -0.90 5.74
CA SER A 146 -20.50 -2.21 5.11
C SER A 146 -19.40 -3.03 5.77
N LEU A 147 -19.57 -4.35 5.81
CA LEU A 147 -18.56 -5.27 6.33
C LEU A 147 -17.21 -5.14 5.63
N LEU A 148 -17.22 -4.95 4.31
CA LEU A 148 -15.99 -4.76 3.54
C LEU A 148 -15.24 -3.50 3.99
N PHE A 149 -15.94 -2.41 4.28
CA PHE A 149 -15.29 -1.21 4.81
C PHE A 149 -14.64 -1.45 6.17
N SER A 150 -15.34 -2.12 7.09
CA SER A 150 -14.77 -2.47 8.40
C SER A 150 -13.55 -3.39 8.27
N LEU A 151 -13.57 -4.34 7.33
CA LEU A 151 -12.40 -5.16 7.03
C LEU A 151 -11.22 -4.31 6.52
N MET A 152 -11.49 -3.34 5.64
CA MET A 152 -10.47 -2.41 5.14
C MET A 152 -9.88 -1.53 6.25
N GLU A 153 -10.71 -1.06 7.19
CA GLU A 153 -10.25 -0.35 8.40
C GLU A 153 -9.29 -1.23 9.22
N ILE A 154 -9.64 -2.50 9.46
CA ILE A 154 -8.81 -3.45 10.21
C ILE A 154 -7.48 -3.75 9.50
N ILE A 155 -7.52 -3.98 8.18
CA ILE A 155 -6.31 -4.25 7.38
C ILE A 155 -5.38 -3.04 7.44
N GLY A 156 -5.92 -1.84 7.21
CA GLY A 156 -5.15 -0.60 7.31
C GLY A 156 -4.56 -0.40 8.71
N GLN A 157 -5.34 -0.68 9.77
CA GLN A 157 -4.87 -0.61 11.16
C GLN A 157 -3.70 -1.55 11.41
N ASN A 158 -3.85 -2.83 11.05
CA ASN A 158 -2.82 -3.83 11.27
C ASN A 158 -1.54 -3.54 10.48
N PHE A 159 -1.66 -3.02 9.26
CA PHE A 159 -0.49 -2.65 8.45
C PHE A 159 0.43 -1.67 9.17
N PHE A 160 -0.14 -0.60 9.74
CA PHE A 160 0.63 0.40 10.48
C PHE A 160 1.00 -0.06 11.88
N ALA A 161 0.16 -0.85 12.55
CA ALA A 161 0.49 -1.39 13.87
C ALA A 161 1.76 -2.25 13.84
N LEU A 162 1.97 -3.05 12.79
CA LEU A 162 3.21 -3.83 12.62
C LEU A 162 4.44 -2.94 12.40
N ILE A 163 4.28 -1.80 11.71
CA ILE A 163 5.35 -0.82 11.53
C ILE A 163 5.70 -0.16 12.86
N ASP A 164 4.69 0.23 13.64
CA ASP A 164 4.85 0.87 14.94
C ASP A 164 5.53 -0.09 15.95
N GLU A 165 5.10 -1.35 15.97
CA GLU A 165 5.70 -2.41 16.80
C GLU A 165 7.17 -2.62 16.44
N TYR A 166 7.48 -2.80 15.15
CA TYR A 166 8.86 -2.97 14.68
C TYR A 166 9.74 -1.78 15.05
N THR A 167 9.25 -0.56 14.83
CA THR A 167 9.97 0.67 15.15
C THR A 167 10.26 0.79 16.64
N THR A 168 9.29 0.43 17.48
CA THR A 168 9.44 0.41 18.95
C THR A 168 10.51 -0.58 19.38
N VAL A 169 10.40 -1.85 18.95
CA VAL A 169 11.35 -2.91 19.30
C VAL A 169 12.76 -2.56 18.83
N MET A 170 12.93 -2.07 17.60
CA MET A 170 14.23 -1.68 17.08
C MET A 170 14.82 -0.46 17.79
N GLY A 171 13.99 0.46 18.27
CA GLY A 171 14.42 1.56 19.14
C GLY A 171 14.98 1.05 20.46
N GLU A 172 14.24 0.19 21.16
CA GLU A 172 14.67 -0.41 22.44
C GLU A 172 15.95 -1.24 22.30
N VAL A 173 16.08 -1.99 21.20
CA VAL A 173 17.31 -2.75 20.91
C VAL A 173 18.47 -1.78 20.75
N LYS A 174 18.34 -0.73 19.92
CA LYS A 174 19.42 0.25 19.68
C LYS A 174 19.89 0.95 20.96
N GLU A 175 18.99 1.25 21.89
CA GLU A 175 19.35 1.85 23.19
C GLU A 175 20.16 0.90 24.09
N LYS A 176 19.98 -0.41 23.94
CA LYS A 176 20.71 -1.43 24.71
C LYS A 176 22.04 -1.85 24.07
N LEU A 177 22.29 -1.49 22.81
CA LEU A 177 23.53 -1.84 22.12
C LEU A 177 24.68 -0.91 22.55
N GLU A 178 25.70 -1.49 23.17
CA GLU A 178 26.98 -0.81 23.42
C GLU A 178 27.96 -1.10 22.28
N TYR A 179 28.48 -0.05 21.64
CA TYR A 179 29.51 -0.20 20.61
C TYR A 179 30.88 0.13 21.18
N LYS A 180 31.83 -0.80 21.12
CA LYS A 180 33.24 -0.55 21.49
C LYS A 180 34.17 -0.98 20.36
N THR A 181 35.27 -0.28 20.20
CA THR A 181 36.31 -0.66 19.23
C THR A 181 37.38 -1.47 19.94
N ILE A 182 37.61 -2.72 19.51
CA ILE A 182 38.69 -3.58 20.01
C ILE A 182 39.64 -3.85 18.85
N ASN A 183 40.91 -3.46 19.01
CA ASN A 183 41.96 -3.63 17.99
C ASN A 183 41.57 -3.08 16.59
N GLY A 184 40.84 -1.97 16.54
CA GLY A 184 40.38 -1.36 15.28
C GLY A 184 39.11 -1.98 14.68
N VAL A 185 38.52 -2.99 15.32
CA VAL A 185 37.26 -3.59 14.91
C VAL A 185 36.12 -3.08 15.79
N GLN A 186 35.04 -2.59 15.18
CA GLN A 186 33.83 -2.22 15.91
C GLN A 186 33.12 -3.50 16.38
N SER A 187 33.03 -3.68 17.69
CA SER A 187 32.38 -4.79 18.36
C SER A 187 31.10 -4.32 19.04
N ILE A 188 30.04 -5.11 18.90
CA ILE A 188 28.74 -4.86 19.53
C ILE A 188 28.66 -5.66 20.83
N PHE A 189 28.25 -4.99 21.90
CA PHE A 189 27.96 -5.55 23.20
C PHE A 189 26.46 -5.40 23.47
N CYS A 190 25.87 -6.41 24.08
CA CYS A 190 24.46 -6.51 24.49
C CYS A 190 24.45 -6.78 25.99
#